data_AF-A0A951J7W4-F1
#
_entry.id   AF-A0A951J7W4-F1
#
_cell.length_a   1.000
_cell.length_b   1.000
_cell.length_c   1.000
_cell.angle_alpha   90.00
_cell.angle_beta   90.00
_cell.angle_gamma   90.00
#
_symmetry.space_group_name_H-M   'P 1'
#
loop_
_entity.id
_entity.type
_entity.pdbx_description
1 polymer ?
#
loop_
_entity_poly.entity_id
_entity_poly.type
_entity_poly.pdbx_seq_one_letter_code
_entity_poly.pdbx_strand_id
1 'polypeptide(L)' 'MTENDIYKQLCDILAEEFELDAASITREAHLYEDLELDSIDAVDLIIRLQQMTG' A
#
# COMPACT_ATOMS: atom_id res chain seq x y z
N MET A 1 -2.32 13.23 -11.76
CA MET A 1 -2.61 11.89 -11.22
C MET A 1 -3.88 12.00 -10.38
N THR A 2 -4.83 11.09 -10.58
CA THR A 2 -6.08 11.03 -9.79
C THR A 2 -5.83 10.17 -8.55
N GLU A 3 -6.55 10.38 -7.44
CA GLU A 3 -6.44 9.56 -6.21
C GLU A 3 -6.59 8.05 -6.48
N ASN A 4 -7.38 7.69 -7.49
CA ASN A 4 -7.57 6.31 -7.90
C ASN A 4 -6.32 5.70 -8.57
N ASP A 5 -5.54 6.53 -9.26
CA ASP A 5 -4.29 6.12 -9.92
C ASP A 5 -3.19 5.87 -8.89
N ILE A 6 -3.08 6.76 -7.89
CA ILE A 6 -2.18 6.61 -6.75
C ILE A 6 -2.52 5.35 -5.95
N TYR A 7 -3.81 5.12 -5.66
CA TYR A 7 -4.26 3.93 -4.97
C TYR A 7 -3.92 2.65 -5.74
N LYS A 8 -4.17 2.63 -7.06
CA LYS A 8 -3.82 1.47 -7.89
C LYS A 8 -2.33 1.17 -7.83
N GLN A 9 -1.50 2.20 -7.98
CA GLN A 9 -0.05 2.05 -7.98
C GLN A 9 0.47 1.61 -6.60
N LEU A 10 -0.13 2.12 -5.52
CA LEU A 10 0.14 1.69 -4.15
C LEU A 10 -0.23 0.23 -3.92
N CYS A 11 -1.41 -0.20 -4.37
CA CYS A 11 -1.86 -1.60 -4.31
C CYS A 11 -0.92 -2.53 -5.07
N ASP A 12 -0.50 -2.13 -6.27
CA ASP A 12 0.44 -2.89 -7.10
C ASP A 12 1.78 -3.07 -6.36
N ILE A 13 2.33 -1.96 -5.86
CA ILE A 13 3.55 -1.95 -5.05
C ILE A 13 3.39 -2.86 -3.81
N LEU A 14 2.27 -2.78 -3.11
CA LEU A 14 2.01 -3.59 -1.93
C LEU A 14 1.94 -5.08 -2.28
N ALA A 15 1.23 -5.43 -3.35
CA ALA A 15 1.10 -6.80 -3.81
C ALA A 15 2.44 -7.37 -4.28
N GLU A 16 3.25 -6.58 -4.98
CA GLU A 16 4.54 -7.03 -5.53
C GLU A 16 5.66 -7.06 -4.48
N GLU A 17 5.82 -6.01 -3.66
CA GLU A 17 6.93 -5.90 -2.69
C GLU A 17 6.71 -6.73 -1.44
N PHE A 18 5.46 -6.91 -1.02
CA PHE A 18 5.12 -7.67 0.18
C PHE A 18 4.48 -9.03 -0.15
N GLU A 19 4.44 -9.41 -1.43
CA GLU A 19 3.84 -10.66 -1.92
C GLU A 19 2.40 -10.86 -1.39
N LEU A 20 1.67 -9.76 -1.24
CA LEU A 20 0.32 -9.72 -0.69
C LEU A 20 -0.72 -10.06 -1.74
N ASP A 21 -1.77 -10.76 -1.32
CA ASP A 21 -2.88 -11.05 -2.21
C ASP A 21 -3.68 -9.77 -2.50
N ALA A 22 -3.86 -9.43 -3.77
CA ALA A 22 -4.63 -8.26 -4.18
C ALA A 22 -6.08 -8.30 -3.70
N ALA A 23 -6.63 -9.48 -3.38
CA ALA A 23 -7.94 -9.61 -2.77
C ALA A 23 -7.97 -9.13 -1.30
N SER A 24 -6.85 -9.20 -0.58
CA SER A 24 -6.72 -8.68 0.78
C SER A 24 -6.47 -7.17 0.80
N ILE A 25 -5.88 -6.60 -0.26
CA ILE A 25 -5.61 -5.16 -0.34
C ILE A 25 -6.89 -4.41 -0.74
N THR A 26 -7.73 -4.12 0.25
CA THR A 26 -8.94 -3.32 0.07
C THR A 26 -8.76 -1.91 0.63
N ARG A 27 -9.63 -0.97 0.24
CA ARG A 27 -9.59 0.42 0.74
C ARG A 27 -9.91 0.52 2.24
N GLU A 28 -10.53 -0.52 2.79
CA GLU A 28 -10.88 -0.67 4.20
C GLU A 28 -9.93 -1.63 4.93
N ALA A 29 -8.98 -2.25 4.23
CA ALA A 29 -8.03 -3.18 4.82
C ALA A 29 -7.10 -2.44 5.78
N HIS A 30 -6.89 -3.04 6.94
CA HIS A 30 -5.94 -2.55 7.93
C HIS A 30 -4.55 -3.09 7.61
N LEU A 31 -3.61 -2.22 7.26
CA LEU A 31 -2.21 -2.57 6.94
C LEU A 31 -1.57 -3.52 7.97
N TYR A 32 -1.82 -3.29 9.26
CA TYR A 32 -1.26 -4.10 10.35
C TYR A 32 -2.01 -5.41 10.64
N GLU A 33 -3.34 -5.39 10.57
CA GLU A 33 -4.18 -6.53 11.00
C GLU A 33 -4.56 -7.47 9.85
N ASP A 34 -4.76 -6.91 8.64
CA ASP A 34 -5.24 -7.62 7.45
C ASP A 34 -4.09 -8.00 6.52
N LEU A 35 -3.08 -7.13 6.42
CA LEU A 35 -1.92 -7.32 5.55
C LEU A 35 -0.66 -7.73 6.31
N GLU A 36 -0.77 -7.95 7.63
CA GLU A 36 0.31 -8.42 8.51
C GLU A 36 1.61 -7.59 8.38
N LEU A 37 1.49 -6.31 8.03
CA LEU A 37 2.64 -5.44 7.81
C LEU A 37 3.26 -5.01 9.13
N ASP A 38 4.58 -4.94 9.16
CA ASP A 38 5.31 -4.42 10.30
C ASP A 38 5.33 -2.88 10.30
N SER A 39 5.67 -2.31 11.46
CA SER A 39 5.80 -0.86 11.64
C SER A 39 6.82 -0.19 10.70
N ILE A 40 7.78 -0.96 10.17
CA ILE A 40 8.74 -0.48 9.17
C ILE A 40 8.08 -0.39 7.79
N ASP A 41 7.31 -1.40 7.41
CA ASP A 41 6.66 -1.49 6.11
C ASP A 41 5.61 -0.38 5.93
N ALA A 42 4.83 -0.11 6.97
CA ALA A 42 3.86 0.98 6.96
C ALA A 42 4.53 2.35 6.78
N VAL A 43 5.72 2.56 7.35
CA VAL A 43 6.48 3.81 7.19
C VAL A 43 7.03 3.92 5.78
N ASP A 44 7.60 2.84 5.23
CA ASP A 44 8.14 2.82 3.86
C ASP A 44 7.03 3.13 2.83
N LEU A 45 5.84 2.58 3.05
CA LEU A 45 4.66 2.82 2.24
C LEU A 45 4.26 4.31 2.19
N ILE A 46 4.22 4.96 3.37
CA ILE A 46 3.87 6.38 3.47
C ILE A 46 4.93 7.25 2.79
N ILE A 47 6.22 6.90 2.92
CA ILE A 47 7.31 7.62 2.27
C ILE A 47 7.19 7.53 0.75
N ARG A 48 6.93 6.33 0.19
CA ARG A 48 6.68 6.18 -1.26
C ARG A 48 5.47 7.00 -1.71
N LEU A 49 4.37 6.91 -0.97
CA LEU A 49 3.16 7.66 -1.30
C LEU A 49 3.43 9.17 -1.31
N GLN A 50 4.19 9.70 -0.35
CA GLN A 50 4.62 11.11 -0.35
C GLN A 50 5.52 11.45 -1.53
N GLN A 51 6.44 10.57 -1.95
CA GLN A 51 7.31 10.82 -3.11
C GLN A 51 6.55 10.84 -4.44
N MET A 52 5.46 10.08 -4.54
CA MET A 52 4.64 10.01 -5.75
C MET A 52 3.61 11.14 -5.82
N THR A 53 3.18 11.66 -4.67
CA THR A 53 2.17 12.73 -4.58
C THR A 53 2.75 14.12 -4.39
N GLY A 54 4.03 14.23 -4.01
CA GLY A 54 4.80 15.48 -3.93
C GLY A 54 5.44 15.85 -5.26
#